data_AF-A0A1A6GUQ4-F1
#
_entry.id   AF-A0A1A6GUQ4-F1
#
_cell.length_a   1.000
_cell.length_b   1.000
_cell.length_c   1.000
_cell.angle_alpha   90.00
_cell.angle_beta   90.00
_cell.angle_gamma   90.00
#
_symmetry.space_group_name_H-M   'P 1'
#
loop_
_entity.id
_entity.type
_entity.pdbx_description
1 polymer ?
#
loop_
_entity_poly.entity_id
_entity_poly.type
_entity_poly.pdbx_seq_one_letter_code
_entity_poly.pdbx_strand_id
1 'polypeptide(L)' 'MKVNGYIPSKSRLRKSQAVLEIPNLQLDDAGIYECTAENSRGKNSFRGQLQI' A
#
# COMPACT_ATOMS: atom_id res chain seq x y z
N MET A 1 1.22 -0.62 2.62
CA MET A 1 0.18 -0.94 3.63
C MET A 1 -0.83 0.19 3.69
N LYS A 2 -2.09 -0.08 4.06
CA LYS A 2 -3.07 0.97 4.35
C LYS A 2 -2.80 1.50 5.76
N VAL A 3 -2.76 2.81 5.93
CA VAL A 3 -2.53 3.46 7.24
C VAL A 3 -3.83 3.38 8.03
N ASN A 4 -3.75 2.97 9.30
CA ASN A 4 -4.89 2.82 10.22
C ASN A 4 -6.02 1.91 9.68
N GLY A 5 -5.68 0.94 8.84
CA GLY A 5 -6.66 0.02 8.27
C GLY A 5 -6.00 -1.23 7.73
N TYR A 6 -6.83 -2.13 7.21
CA TYR A 6 -6.36 -3.36 6.61
C TYR A 6 -6.06 -3.17 5.13
N ILE A 7 -5.06 -3.91 4.63
CA ILE A 7 -4.88 -4.03 3.19
C ILE A 7 -6.07 -4.86 2.66
N PRO A 8 -6.76 -4.41 1.58
CA PRO A 8 -7.88 -5.16 1.01
C PRO A 8 -7.49 -6.61 0.69
N SER A 9 -8.33 -7.58 1.05
CA SER A 9 -8.07 -9.00 0.82
C SER A 9 -7.92 -9.37 -0.65
N LYS A 10 -8.57 -8.59 -1.54
CA LYS A 10 -8.46 -8.68 -3.00
C LYS A 10 -7.13 -8.19 -3.57
N SER A 11 -6.29 -7.54 -2.76
CA SER A 11 -5.04 -6.97 -3.22
C SER A 11 -3.98 -8.04 -3.50
N ARG A 12 -3.05 -7.73 -4.40
CA ARG A 12 -1.93 -8.60 -4.78
C ARG A 12 -0.63 -7.83 -4.60
N LEU A 13 0.30 -8.38 -3.82
CA LEU A 13 1.63 -7.79 -3.64
C LEU A 13 2.64 -8.49 -4.56
N ARG A 14 3.14 -7.77 -5.57
CA ARG A 14 4.28 -8.21 -6.40
C ARG A 14 5.59 -7.82 -5.74
N LYS A 15 6.11 -8.72 -4.90
CA LYS A 15 7.32 -8.47 -4.09
C LYS A 15 8.53 -8.05 -4.91
N SER A 16 8.77 -8.67 -6.07
CA SER A 16 9.92 -8.36 -6.95
C SER A 16 9.88 -6.95 -7.54
N GLN A 17 8.69 -6.34 -7.63
CA GLN A 17 8.50 -5.01 -8.21
C GLN A 17 8.11 -3.96 -7.15
N ALA A 18 7.95 -4.37 -5.89
CA ALA A 18 7.40 -3.54 -4.81
C ALA A 18 6.05 -2.90 -5.16
N VAL A 19 5.19 -3.59 -5.93
CA VAL A 19 3.88 -3.09 -6.38
C VAL A 19 2.75 -3.76 -5.58
N LEU A 20 1.85 -2.94 -5.02
CA LEU A 20 0.58 -3.37 -4.46
C LEU A 20 -0.54 -3.08 -5.47
N GLU A 21 -1.14 -4.12 -6.03
CA GLU A 21 -2.28 -4.02 -6.94
C GLU A 21 -3.58 -4.20 -6.16
N ILE A 22 -4.58 -3.34 -6.39
CA ILE A 22 -5.92 -3.44 -5.82
C ILE A 22 -6.91 -3.50 -6.99
N PRO A 23 -7.34 -4.69 -7.44
CA PRO A 23 -8.33 -4.81 -8.51
C PRO A 23 -9.71 -4.39 -8.02
N ASN A 24 -10.57 -3.93 -8.94
CA ASN A 24 -11.97 -3.57 -8.67
C ASN A 24 -12.11 -2.64 -7.45
N LEU A 25 -11.53 -1.44 -7.57
CA LEU A 25 -11.54 -0.42 -6.52
C LEU A 25 -12.96 -0.10 -6.03
N GLN A 26 -13.12 -0.02 -4.71
CA GLN A 26 -14.37 0.28 -4.01
C GLN A 26 -14.15 1.44 -3.02
N LEU A 27 -15.24 2.08 -2.57
CA LEU A 27 -15.19 3.22 -1.65
C LEU A 27 -14.40 2.89 -0.36
N ASP A 28 -14.58 1.69 0.19
CA ASP A 28 -13.89 1.25 1.41
C ASP A 28 -12.37 1.05 1.21
N ASP A 29 -11.89 1.00 -0.02
CA ASP A 29 -10.46 0.97 -0.33
C ASP A 29 -9.83 2.37 -0.18
N ALA A 30 -10.59 3.46 -0.28
CA ALA A 30 -10.06 4.82 -0.14
C ALA A 30 -9.34 5.03 1.19
N GLY A 31 -8.28 5.86 1.18
CA GLY A 31 -7.50 6.16 2.37
C GLY A 31 -6.02 6.38 2.07
N ILE A 32 -5.23 6.52 3.13
CA ILE A 32 -3.79 6.75 3.03
C ILE A 32 -3.07 5.40 2.95
N TYR A 33 -2.18 5.25 1.99
CA TYR A 33 -1.31 4.11 1.82
C TYR A 33 0.14 4.51 2.04
N GLU A 34 0.90 3.67 2.75
CA GLU A 34 2.32 3.85 2.99
C GLU A 34 3.13 2.72 2.35
N CYS A 35 4.14 3.08 1.55
CA CYS A 35 5.18 2.18 1.11
C CYS A 35 6.43 2.43 1.97
N THR A 36 7.07 1.36 2.42
CA THR A 36 8.30 1.45 3.22
C THR A 36 9.36 0.56 2.60
N ALA A 37 10.55 1.12 2.40
CA ALA A 37 11.75 0.40 1.98
C ALA A 37 12.75 0.43 3.14
N GLU A 38 13.30 -0.72 3.50
CA GLU A 38 14.32 -0.84 4.55
C GLU A 38 15.53 -1.62 4.06
N ASN A 39 16.68 -1.29 4.65
CA ASN A 39 17.90 -2.08 4.56
C ASN A 39 18.66 -1.98 5.88
N SER A 40 19.84 -2.61 5.98
CA SER A 40 20.65 -2.61 7.21
C SER A 40 21.11 -1.21 7.68
N ARG A 41 21.05 -0.20 6.82
CA ARG A 41 21.48 1.17 7.12
C ARG A 41 20.31 2.07 7.54
N GLY A 42 19.07 1.66 7.31
CA GLY A 42 17.90 2.43 7.69
C GLY A 42 16.65 2.13 6.88
N LYS A 43 15.69 3.05 7.01
CA LYS A 43 14.34 2.93 6.46
C LYS A 43 13.92 4.25 5.80
N ASN A 44 13.21 4.15 4.70
CA ASN A 44 12.52 5.26 4.06
C ASN A 44 11.04 4.92 3.83
N SER A 45 10.15 5.90 3.93
CA SER A 45 8.71 5.72 3.78
C SER A 45 8.09 6.81 2.91
N PHE A 46 7.15 6.42 2.04
CA PHE A 46 6.36 7.32 1.21
C PHE A 46 4.87 7.08 1.46
N ARG A 47 4.10 8.15 1.59
CA ARG A 47 2.64 8.11 1.79
C ARG A 47 1.91 8.74 0.62
N GLY A 48 0.86 8.07 0.15
CA GLY A 48 -0.05 8.58 -0.87
C GLY A 48 -1.50 8.42 -0.43
N GLN A 49 -2.35 9.35 -0.84
CA GLN A 49 -3.79 9.26 -0.62
C GLN A 49 -4.46 8.66 -1.85
N LEU A 50 -5.24 7.59 -1.65
CA LEU A 50 -6.10 7.00 -2.65
C LEU A 50 -7.52 7.56 -2.46
N GLN A 51 -8.02 8.23 -3.50
CA GLN A 51 -9.39 8.77 -3.59
C GLN A 51 -10.13 8.03 -4.72
N ILE A 52 -11.44 7.81 -4.53
CA ILE A 52 -12.36 7.16 -5.47
C ILE A 52 -13.49 8.12 -5.78
#